data_AF-A0A967LH59-F1
#
_entry.id   AF-A0A967LH59-F1
#
_cell.length_a   1.000
_cell.length_b   1.000
_cell.length_c   1.000
_cell.angle_alpha   90.00
_cell.angle_beta   90.00
_cell.angle_gamma   90.00
#
_symmetry.space_group_name_H-M   'P 1'
#
loop_
_entity.id
_entity.type
_entity.pdbx_description
1 polymer ?
#
loop_
_entity_poly.entity_id
_entity_poly.type
_entity_poly.pdbx_seq_one_letter_code
_entity_poly.pdbx_strand_id
1 'polypeptide(L)' 'MKRREFIKVGSYGVVGAGVLAGLGTDWYGAYAPGVANPGTDGDYVVPTFCELCFWKCGVLAHVKDGRVTKLEGNPKDPL' A
#
# COMPACT_ATOMS: atom_id res chain seq x y z
N MET A 1 40.27 5.36 -35.07
CA MET A 1 38.99 5.65 -34.37
C MET A 1 38.86 7.16 -34.17
N LYS A 2 37.69 7.75 -34.45
CA LYS A 2 37.42 9.19 -34.24
C LYS A 2 36.85 9.43 -32.83
N ARG A 3 37.31 10.49 -32.15
CA ARG A 3 36.87 10.88 -30.78
C ARG A 3 35.34 10.91 -30.59
N ARG A 4 34.60 11.31 -31.65
CA ARG A 4 33.13 11.34 -31.66
C ARG A 4 32.47 9.96 -31.64
N GLU A 5 33.08 8.94 -32.23
CA GLU A 5 32.52 7.58 -32.17
C GLU A 5 32.67 6.97 -30.80
N PHE A 6 33.82 7.17 -30.16
CA PHE A 6 34.05 6.72 -28.79
C PHE A 6 33.01 7.30 -27.81
N ILE A 7 32.73 8.61 -27.94
CA ILE A 7 31.71 9.27 -27.12
C ILE A 7 30.30 8.72 -27.38
N LYS A 8 29.94 8.45 -28.65
CA LYS A 8 28.63 7.85 -28.98
C LYS A 8 28.47 6.48 -28.32
N VAL A 9 29.44 5.58 -28.52
CA VAL A 9 29.39 4.22 -27.95
C VAL A 9 29.36 4.27 -26.42
N GLY A 10 30.19 5.13 -25.80
CA GLY A 10 30.18 5.32 -24.35
C GLY A 10 28.84 5.84 -23.83
N SER A 11 28.21 6.79 -24.53
CA SER A 11 26.92 7.36 -24.12
C SER A 11 25.79 6.32 -24.14
N TYR A 12 25.76 5.41 -25.13
CA TYR A 12 24.78 4.32 -25.17
C TYR A 12 24.96 3.34 -24.01
N GLY A 13 26.20 3.05 -23.61
CA GLY A 13 26.47 2.18 -22.46
C GLY A 13 25.94 2.77 -21.14
N VAL A 14 26.17 4.06 -20.91
CA VAL A 14 25.72 4.75 -19.69
C VAL A 14 24.19 4.85 -19.63
N VAL A 15 23.54 5.23 -20.73
CA VAL A 15 22.07 5.33 -20.80
C VAL A 15 21.43 3.95 -20.65
N GLY A 16 21.95 2.93 -21.33
CA GLY A 16 21.43 1.56 -21.23
C GLY A 16 21.52 1.00 -19.82
N ALA A 17 22.66 1.23 -19.13
CA ALA A 17 22.84 0.82 -17.74
C ALA A 17 21.88 1.56 -16.79
N GLY A 18 21.70 2.87 -16.98
CA GLY A 18 20.79 3.68 -16.16
C GLY A 18 19.32 3.24 -16.28
N VAL A 19 18.86 2.93 -17.49
CA VAL A 19 17.50 2.43 -17.72
C VAL A 19 17.30 1.06 -17.06
N LEU A 20 18.22 0.12 -17.24
CA LEU A 20 18.12 -1.22 -16.64
C LEU A 20 18.15 -1.16 -15.10
N ALA A 21 18.98 -0.30 -14.53
CA ALA A 21 19.01 -0.09 -13.08
C ALA A 21 17.69 0.49 -12.54
N GLY A 22 17.05 1.38 -13.29
CA GLY A 22 15.74 1.94 -12.95
C GLY A 22 14.57 0.97 -13.03
N LEU A 23 14.67 -0.09 -13.83
CA LEU A 23 13.64 -1.13 -13.86
C LEU A 23 13.76 -2.12 -12.69
N GLY A 24 14.97 -2.32 -12.16
CA GLY A 24 15.24 -3.30 -11.11
C GLY A 24 15.26 -2.73 -9.68
N THR A 25 15.28 -1.40 -9.52
CA THR A 25 15.41 -0.77 -8.20
C THR A 25 14.51 0.46 -8.09
N ASP A 26 13.89 0.68 -6.92
CA ASP A 26 13.04 1.85 -6.64
C ASP A 26 13.85 3.08 -6.17
N TRP A 27 15.03 3.30 -6.77
CA TRP A 27 15.98 4.33 -6.31
C TRP A 27 15.47 5.77 -6.48
N TYR A 28 14.45 5.97 -7.33
CA TYR A 28 13.82 7.26 -7.60
C TYR A 28 12.41 7.38 -6.99
N GLY A 29 11.99 6.41 -6.15
CA GLY A 29 10.73 6.46 -5.41
C GLY A 29 9.48 6.48 -6.30
N ALA A 30 9.48 5.65 -7.35
CA ALA A 30 8.34 5.50 -8.25
C ALA A 30 7.14 4.83 -7.57
N TYR A 31 7.42 4.00 -6.56
CA TYR A 31 6.42 3.26 -5.83
C TYR A 31 6.17 3.88 -4.46
N ALA A 32 4.90 3.95 -4.06
CA ALA A 32 4.59 4.21 -2.67
C ALA A 32 5.08 3.02 -1.84
N PRO A 33 5.74 3.25 -0.69
CA PRO A 33 6.05 2.16 0.22
C PRO A 33 4.74 1.46 0.59
N GLY A 34 4.76 0.12 0.57
CA GLY A 34 3.61 -0.66 0.99
C GLY A 34 3.21 -0.26 2.41
N VAL A 35 1.93 0.03 2.62
CA VAL A 35 1.40 0.22 3.97
C VAL A 35 1.42 -1.12 4.69
N ALA A 36 2.19 -1.20 5.78
CA ALA A 36 2.25 -2.42 6.57
C ALA A 36 0.85 -2.74 7.12
N ASN A 37 0.39 -3.98 6.94
CA ASN A 37 -0.86 -4.43 7.54
C ASN A 37 -0.66 -4.51 9.07
N PRO A 38 -1.41 -3.76 9.88
CA PRO A 38 -1.27 -3.78 11.34
C PRO A 38 -1.80 -5.06 11.99
N GLY A 39 -2.40 -5.99 11.23
CA GLY A 39 -2.85 -7.30 11.74
C GLY A 39 -4.07 -7.22 12.65
N THR A 40 -5.03 -6.36 12.29
CA THR A 40 -6.18 -5.99 13.14
C THR A 40 -7.48 -6.72 12.81
N ASP A 41 -7.45 -7.73 11.93
CA ASP A 41 -8.64 -8.43 11.44
C ASP A 41 -9.35 -9.34 12.46
N GLY A 42 -8.82 -9.47 13.68
CA GLY A 42 -9.48 -10.18 14.79
C GLY A 42 -9.55 -11.70 14.64
N ASP A 43 -9.89 -12.37 15.74
CA ASP A 43 -10.18 -13.82 15.82
C ASP A 43 -11.64 -14.10 15.43
N TYR A 44 -12.53 -13.15 15.71
CA TYR A 44 -13.95 -13.21 15.36
C TYR A 44 -14.53 -11.81 15.15
N VAL A 45 -15.71 -11.75 14.51
CA VAL A 45 -16.40 -10.51 14.16
C VAL A 45 -17.75 -10.44 14.86
N VAL A 46 -18.05 -9.29 15.48
CA VAL A 46 -19.32 -9.03 16.16
C VAL A 46 -20.05 -7.89 15.43
N PRO A 47 -21.24 -8.14 14.87
CA PRO A 47 -22.10 -7.06 14.36
C PRO A 47 -22.58 -6.17 15.51
N THR A 48 -22.39 -4.86 15.40
CA THR A 48 -22.80 -3.87 16.39
C THR A 48 -23.18 -2.55 15.69
N PHE A 49 -23.58 -1.55 16.46
CA PHE A 49 -23.82 -0.19 15.98
C PHE A 49 -22.84 0.80 16.63
N CYS A 50 -22.50 1.87 15.91
CA CYS A 50 -21.59 2.92 16.37
C CYS A 50 -22.35 4.01 17.15
N GLU A 51 -22.07 4.17 18.45
CA GLU A 51 -22.71 5.19 19.31
C GLU A 51 -21.98 6.54 19.33
N LEU A 52 -21.14 6.83 18.32
CA LEU A 52 -20.37 8.09 18.29
C LEU A 52 -21.24 9.28 17.86
N CYS A 53 -22.29 9.03 17.09
CA CYS A 53 -23.27 10.04 16.68
C CYS A 53 -24.69 9.46 16.75
N PHE A 54 -25.69 10.29 16.47
CA PHE A 54 -27.10 9.90 16.56
C PHE A 54 -27.59 8.97 15.43
N TRP A 55 -26.76 8.73 14.40
CA TRP A 55 -27.13 7.87 13.26
C TRP A 55 -27.02 6.38 13.56
N LYS A 56 -26.20 5.98 14.53
CA LYS A 56 -26.02 4.57 14.92
C LYS A 56 -25.68 3.64 13.75
N CYS A 57 -24.73 4.05 12.89
CA CYS A 57 -24.30 3.25 11.75
C CYS A 57 -23.95 1.81 12.16
N GLY A 58 -24.40 0.84 11.38
CA GLY A 58 -24.07 -0.57 11.55
C GLY A 58 -22.61 -0.84 11.19
N VAL A 59 -21.88 -1.46 12.11
CA VAL A 59 -20.46 -1.78 11.95
C VAL A 59 -20.17 -3.23 12.36
N LEU A 60 -19.10 -3.76 11.81
CA LEU A 60 -18.52 -5.06 12.11
C LEU A 60 -17.29 -4.83 12.99
N ALA A 61 -17.35 -5.27 14.25
CA ALA A 61 -16.25 -5.15 15.18
C ALA A 61 -15.38 -6.41 15.15
N HIS A 62 -14.14 -6.28 14.71
CA HIS A 62 -13.14 -7.34 14.77
C HIS A 62 -12.54 -7.40 16.17
N VAL A 63 -12.55 -8.57 16.78
CA VAL A 63 -12.12 -8.77 18.16
C VAL A 63 -10.94 -9.73 18.18
N LYS A 64 -9.83 -9.32 18.79
CA LYS A 64 -8.64 -10.15 19.02
C LYS A 64 -8.32 -10.18 20.51
N ASP A 65 -8.08 -11.36 21.07
CA ASP A 65 -7.73 -11.51 22.50
C ASP A 65 -8.74 -10.80 23.44
N GLY A 66 -10.03 -10.84 23.09
CA GLY A 66 -11.11 -10.19 23.85
C GLY A 66 -11.18 -8.66 23.74
N ARG A 67 -10.40 -8.04 22.84
CA ARG A 67 -10.39 -6.58 22.59
C ARG A 67 -10.74 -6.25 21.15
N VAL A 68 -11.50 -5.17 20.94
CA VAL A 68 -11.79 -4.66 19.60
C VAL A 68 -10.53 -4.06 18.99
N THR A 69 -10.14 -4.50 17.79
CA THR A 69 -8.93 -4.07 17.09
C THR A 69 -9.19 -3.30 15.80
N LYS A 70 -10.37 -3.50 15.18
CA LYS A 70 -10.77 -2.85 13.94
C LYS A 70 -12.29 -2.76 13.87
N LEU A 71 -12.80 -1.66 13.29
CA LEU A 71 -14.20 -1.50 12.92
C LEU A 71 -14.28 -1.41 11.40
N GLU A 72 -15.19 -2.18 10.81
CA GLU A 72 -15.54 -2.08 9.39
C GLU A 72 -17.01 -1.70 9.24
N GLY A 73 -17.37 -0.99 8.17
CA GLY A 73 -18.78 -0.73 7.88
C GLY A 73 -19.51 -2.02 7.54
N ASN A 74 -20.74 -2.19 8.01
CA ASN A 74 -21.53 -3.37 7.65
C ASN A 74 -22.20 -3.13 6.29
N PRO A 75 -21.85 -3.86 5.22
CA PRO A 75 -22.43 -3.64 3.88
C PRO A 75 -23.92 -4.01 3.80
N LYS A 76 -24.49 -4.63 4.84
CA LYS A 76 -25.92 -4.92 4.96
C LYS A 76 -26.68 -3.81 5.69
N ASP A 77 -25.99 -2.87 6.32
CA ASP A 77 -26.62 -1.71 6.93
C ASP A 77 -26.99 -0.71 5.82
N PRO A 78 -28.22 -0.16 5.80
CA PRO A 78 -28.66 0.73 4.74
C PRO A 78 -28.13 2.17 4.89
N LEU A 79 -27.41 2.47 5.98
CA LEU A 79 -26.82 3.77 6.27
C LEU A 79 -25.37 3.90 5.79
#